data_AF-E6SPH4-F1
#
_entry.id   AF-E6SPH4-F1
#
_cell.length_a   1.000
_cell.length_b   1.000
_cell.length_c   1.000
_cell.angle_alpha   90.00
_cell.angle_beta   90.00
_cell.angle_gamma   90.00
#
_symmetry.space_group_name_H-M   'P 1'
#
loop_
_entity.id
_entity.type
_entity.pdbx_description
1 polymer ?
#
loop_
_entity_poly.entity_id
_entity_poly.type
_entity_poly.pdbx_seq_one_letter_code
_entity_poly.pdbx_strand_id
1 'polypeptide(L)'
;MTTSNVNSVEMVNNSVESNNATMGNIEELTKVFEKEEKELNRLVKGNRNEAVIAAQQKVVDEAKAQMEQAKEFERISKEKAVNSSFTFSVVDEETRARTEQQKKIAFVKNNRPVNSKKVDGFIALIAANKYDKAFPIIVMEASKLIEAGYTVTDINGKELTKEEAKDYFVILDGQHRSTAFAKLIATGKYQNMIPNVHIRDIENVGEYLVDINNVGSSWDKKDRLVVASLTSNDELFQNVAKLLNEGFNPTTAMLIYTGKSLSDKQVNNVLQGEEFILPKDAKVDIERGNKFINLCKAAKMDVSFITKRYFIKGFNSHAISISEEQAFKALDNLKYKNYKEDKWKGVKSENDFIKILKEALEA
;
A
#
# COMPACT_ATOMS: atom_id res chain seq x y z
N MET A 1 -58.08 30.81 -2.15
CA MET A 1 -56.93 30.61 -1.25
C MET A 1 -57.09 29.24 -0.62
N THR A 2 -56.28 28.27 -1.05
CA THR A 2 -56.18 26.95 -0.43
C THR A 2 -54.82 26.40 -0.82
N THR A 3 -53.86 26.57 0.08
CA THR A 3 -52.48 26.08 -0.05
C THR A 3 -52.41 24.67 0.53
N SER A 4 -52.02 23.71 -0.30
CA SER A 4 -51.78 22.33 0.08
C SER A 4 -50.52 22.19 0.93
N ASN A 5 -50.67 21.59 2.10
CA ASN A 5 -49.59 21.18 3.00
C ASN A 5 -48.78 20.04 2.38
N VAL A 6 -47.48 20.25 2.18
CA VAL A 6 -46.50 19.18 1.94
C VAL A 6 -45.99 18.73 3.30
N ASN A 7 -46.29 17.50 3.69
CA ASN A 7 -45.70 16.85 4.87
C ASN A 7 -44.22 16.57 4.60
N SER A 8 -43.34 17.45 5.10
CA SER A 8 -41.93 17.15 5.29
C SER A 8 -41.79 16.20 6.47
N VAL A 9 -41.43 14.94 6.18
CA VAL A 9 -41.00 13.97 7.19
C VAL A 9 -39.68 14.47 7.78
N GLU A 10 -39.74 14.97 9.02
CA GLU A 10 -38.57 15.29 9.84
C GLU A 10 -37.74 14.01 10.04
N MET A 11 -36.61 13.92 9.33
CA MET A 11 -35.56 12.99 9.72
C MET A 11 -34.92 13.51 11.00
N VAL A 12 -35.22 12.80 12.08
CA VAL A 12 -34.69 12.99 13.43
C VAL A 12 -33.15 12.97 13.39
N ASN A 13 -32.56 14.16 13.38
CA ASN A 13 -31.15 14.39 13.69
C ASN A 13 -30.98 14.29 15.21
N ASN A 14 -30.85 13.08 15.74
CA ASN A 14 -30.37 12.89 17.11
C ASN A 14 -28.96 12.27 17.08
N SER A 15 -28.01 13.07 17.56
CA SER A 15 -26.71 12.72 18.13
C SER A 15 -25.64 12.05 17.25
N VAL A 16 -25.08 12.79 16.28
CA VAL A 16 -23.72 12.54 15.75
C VAL A 16 -22.81 13.76 16.00
N GLU A 17 -23.06 14.50 17.09
CA GLU A 17 -22.10 15.47 17.59
C GLU A 17 -21.19 14.77 18.61
N SER A 18 -19.91 14.59 18.24
CA SER A 18 -18.70 14.46 19.09
C SER A 18 -17.74 13.27 18.86
N ASN A 19 -17.95 12.38 17.88
CA ASN A 19 -16.99 11.28 17.61
C ASN A 19 -16.23 11.36 16.28
N ASN A 20 -16.43 12.41 15.48
CA ASN A 20 -15.69 12.63 14.24
C ASN A 20 -14.32 13.29 14.51
N ALA A 21 -13.54 12.70 15.41
CA ALA A 21 -12.11 12.97 15.47
C ALA A 21 -11.52 12.61 14.10
N THR A 22 -10.97 13.60 13.41
CA THR A 22 -10.29 13.46 12.13
C THR A 22 -9.33 12.28 12.21
N MET A 23 -9.68 11.13 11.64
CA MET A 23 -8.79 9.97 11.61
C MET A 23 -7.65 10.28 10.65
N GLY A 24 -6.61 10.90 11.20
CA GLY A 24 -5.38 11.25 10.48
C GLY A 24 -4.58 10.01 10.13
N ASN A 25 -3.67 10.16 9.19
CA ASN A 25 -2.74 9.10 8.82
C ASN A 25 -1.83 8.74 10.01
N ILE A 26 -1.73 7.45 10.34
CA ILE A 26 -0.98 6.96 11.52
C ILE A 26 0.48 7.42 11.51
N GLU A 27 1.14 7.42 10.34
CA GLU A 27 2.55 7.81 10.23
C GLU A 27 2.73 9.30 10.54
N GLU A 28 1.81 10.14 10.08
CA GLU A 28 1.82 11.59 10.34
C GLU A 28 1.49 11.89 11.80
N LEU A 29 0.48 11.23 12.37
CA LEU A 29 0.13 11.37 13.79
C LEU A 29 1.28 10.92 14.71
N THR A 30 1.98 9.86 14.35
CA THR A 30 3.17 9.39 15.09
C THR A 30 4.27 10.44 15.06
N LYS A 31 4.55 11.03 13.89
CA LYS A 31 5.55 12.12 13.76
C LYS A 31 5.18 13.36 14.55
N VAL A 32 3.89 13.72 14.57
CA VAL A 32 3.38 14.84 15.38
C VAL A 32 3.60 14.54 16.86
N PHE A 33 3.17 13.38 17.35
CA PHE A 33 3.36 12.97 18.75
C PHE A 33 4.85 13.02 19.15
N GLU A 34 5.75 12.39 18.37
CA GLU A 34 7.19 12.41 18.66
C GLU A 34 7.79 13.82 18.67
N LYS A 35 7.30 14.72 17.81
CA LYS A 35 7.76 16.10 17.75
C LYS A 35 7.31 16.88 18.99
N GLU A 36 6.04 16.77 19.37
CA GLU A 36 5.49 17.46 20.54
C GLU A 36 6.10 16.92 21.84
N GLU A 37 6.40 15.62 21.91
CA GLU A 37 7.10 15.00 23.04
C GLU A 37 8.56 15.51 23.16
N LYS A 38 9.28 15.65 22.03
CA LYS A 38 10.62 16.26 22.01
C LYS A 38 10.59 17.71 22.48
N GLU A 39 9.57 18.47 22.07
CA GLU A 39 9.40 19.85 22.49
C GLU A 39 9.13 19.96 23.98
N LEU A 40 8.23 19.14 24.52
CA LEU A 40 7.98 19.07 25.96
C LEU A 40 9.27 18.78 26.74
N ASN A 41 10.04 17.77 26.31
CA ASN A 41 11.33 17.43 26.92
C ASN A 41 12.33 18.61 26.88
N ARG A 42 12.31 19.41 25.81
CA ARG A 42 13.14 20.61 25.69
C ARG A 42 12.70 21.68 26.69
N LEU A 43 11.41 21.93 26.83
CA LEU A 43 10.86 22.92 27.77
C LEU A 43 11.16 22.56 29.22
N VAL A 44 11.03 21.27 29.57
CA VAL A 44 11.37 20.74 30.90
C VAL A 44 12.86 20.92 31.19
N LYS A 45 13.74 20.49 30.27
CA LYS A 45 15.20 20.65 30.43
C LYS A 45 15.65 22.11 30.49
N GLY A 46 14.91 23.00 29.83
CA GLY A 46 15.17 24.44 29.82
C GLY A 46 14.61 25.19 31.03
N ASN A 47 14.07 24.50 32.05
CA ASN A 47 13.41 25.09 33.23
C ASN A 47 12.43 26.22 32.86
N ARG A 48 11.62 26.00 31.83
CA ARG A 48 10.60 26.98 31.40
C ARG A 48 9.50 27.06 32.44
N ASN A 49 8.72 28.15 32.38
CA ASN A 49 7.61 28.39 33.30
C ASN A 49 6.65 27.18 33.34
N GLU A 50 6.23 26.79 34.55
CA GLU A 50 5.36 25.62 34.78
C GLU A 50 4.05 25.68 33.98
N ALA A 51 3.45 26.86 33.81
CA ALA A 51 2.24 27.02 33.02
C ALA A 51 2.46 26.70 31.53
N VAL A 52 3.65 27.00 31.00
CA VAL A 52 4.03 26.68 29.61
C VAL A 52 4.25 25.18 29.45
N ILE A 53 4.90 24.53 30.42
CA ILE A 53 5.09 23.08 30.43
C ILE A 53 3.73 22.36 30.51
N ALA A 54 2.84 22.82 31.39
CA ALA A 54 1.50 22.25 31.53
C ALA A 54 0.66 22.41 30.25
N ALA A 55 0.76 23.55 29.56
CA ALA A 55 0.11 23.75 28.27
C ALA A 55 0.65 22.79 27.20
N GLN A 56 1.98 22.63 27.11
CA GLN A 56 2.58 21.68 26.17
C GLN A 56 2.23 20.22 26.50
N GLN A 57 2.14 19.86 27.78
CA GLN A 57 1.72 18.52 28.19
C GLN A 57 0.34 18.18 27.64
N LYS A 58 -0.62 19.11 27.69
CA LYS A 58 -1.96 18.91 27.11
C LYS A 58 -1.90 18.63 25.60
N VAL A 59 -1.05 19.37 24.87
CA VAL A 59 -0.84 19.13 23.42
C VAL A 59 -0.27 17.73 23.16
N VAL A 60 0.68 17.28 23.98
CA VAL A 60 1.25 15.93 23.89
C VAL A 60 0.18 14.87 24.18
N ASP A 61 -0.63 15.06 25.21
CA ASP A 61 -1.69 14.14 25.61
C ASP A 61 -2.76 14.01 24.51
N GLU A 62 -3.18 15.12 23.91
CA GLU A 62 -4.10 15.15 22.77
C GLU A 62 -3.52 14.44 21.54
N ALA A 63 -2.26 14.73 21.18
CA ALA A 63 -1.57 14.07 20.07
C ALA A 63 -1.44 12.55 20.29
N LYS A 64 -1.14 12.13 21.54
CA LYS A 64 -1.07 10.72 21.91
C LYS A 64 -2.43 10.04 21.79
N ALA A 65 -3.49 10.67 22.30
CA ALA A 65 -4.85 10.12 22.23
C ALA A 65 -5.29 9.94 20.77
N GLN A 66 -5.04 10.91 19.90
CA GLN A 66 -5.35 10.81 18.46
C GLN A 66 -4.56 9.69 17.78
N MET A 67 -3.26 9.58 18.06
CA MET A 67 -2.41 8.51 17.52
C MET A 67 -2.92 7.13 17.93
N GLU A 68 -3.22 6.92 19.22
CA GLU A 68 -3.70 5.63 19.74
C GLU A 68 -5.10 5.29 19.21
N GLN A 69 -5.99 6.28 19.07
CA GLN A 69 -7.30 6.10 18.44
C GLN A 69 -7.16 5.63 16.98
N ALA A 70 -6.25 6.22 16.21
CA ALA A 70 -6.01 5.83 14.83
C ALA A 70 -5.41 4.42 14.71
N LYS A 71 -4.49 4.04 15.61
CA LYS A 71 -3.94 2.68 15.69
C LYS A 71 -5.02 1.65 16.00
N GLU A 72 -5.89 1.95 16.96
CA GLU A 72 -6.97 1.04 17.34
C GLU A 72 -8.02 0.89 16.23
N PHE A 73 -8.36 1.99 15.55
CA PHE A 73 -9.21 1.95 14.35
C PHE A 73 -8.62 1.04 13.27
N GLU A 74 -7.32 1.18 12.98
CA GLU A 74 -6.65 0.35 11.97
C GLU A 74 -6.62 -1.13 12.38
N ARG A 75 -6.40 -1.41 13.67
CA ARG A 75 -6.41 -2.77 14.21
C ARG A 75 -7.78 -3.41 14.07
N ILE A 76 -8.83 -2.76 14.58
CA ILE A 76 -10.21 -3.25 14.53
C ILE A 76 -10.67 -3.43 13.08
N SER A 77 -10.42 -2.44 12.23
CA SER A 77 -10.87 -2.49 10.85
C SER A 77 -10.22 -3.62 10.07
N LYS A 78 -8.91 -3.87 10.23
CA LYS A 78 -8.22 -5.02 9.62
C LYS A 78 -8.74 -6.37 10.11
N GLU A 79 -9.01 -6.48 11.40
CA GLU A 79 -9.51 -7.72 12.01
C GLU A 79 -10.93 -8.06 11.53
N LYS A 80 -11.79 -7.05 11.46
CA LYS A 80 -13.22 -7.24 11.14
C LYS A 80 -13.53 -7.21 9.64
N ALA A 81 -12.82 -6.41 8.84
CA ALA A 81 -13.18 -6.20 7.44
C ALA A 81 -13.02 -7.48 6.58
N VAL A 82 -12.04 -8.35 6.87
CA VAL A 82 -11.83 -9.60 6.09
C VAL A 82 -13.04 -10.51 6.10
N ASN A 83 -13.67 -10.66 7.26
CA ASN A 83 -14.77 -11.61 7.43
C ASN A 83 -16.13 -10.96 7.20
N SER A 84 -16.17 -9.65 6.94
CA SER A 84 -17.40 -8.90 6.78
C SER A 84 -17.94 -9.01 5.36
N SER A 85 -19.25 -9.24 5.24
CA SER A 85 -19.98 -8.98 4.00
C SER A 85 -20.51 -7.55 4.00
N PHE A 86 -20.35 -6.89 2.85
CA PHE A 86 -20.76 -5.52 2.61
C PHE A 86 -21.96 -5.50 1.67
N THR A 87 -22.89 -4.58 1.90
CA THR A 87 -23.98 -4.33 0.95
C THR A 87 -23.48 -3.39 -0.14
N PHE A 88 -23.58 -3.79 -1.39
CA PHE A 88 -23.24 -2.99 -2.56
C PHE A 88 -24.53 -2.48 -3.20
N SER A 89 -24.63 -1.17 -3.41
CA SER A 89 -25.68 -0.57 -4.24
C SER A 89 -25.28 -0.68 -5.70
N VAL A 90 -25.69 -1.78 -6.32
CA VAL A 90 -25.41 -2.11 -7.71
C VAL A 90 -26.35 -1.33 -8.61
N VAL A 91 -25.79 -0.60 -9.56
CA VAL A 91 -26.52 0.14 -10.58
C VAL A 91 -26.59 -0.72 -11.84
N ASP A 92 -27.82 -0.94 -12.30
CA ASP A 92 -28.05 -1.54 -13.60
C ASP A 92 -27.74 -0.52 -14.71
N GLU A 93 -26.97 -0.96 -15.69
CA GLU A 93 -26.45 -0.15 -16.79
C GLU A 93 -27.54 0.43 -17.68
N GLU A 94 -28.47 -0.42 -18.07
CA GLU A 94 -29.49 -0.14 -19.06
C GLU A 94 -30.65 0.64 -18.45
N THR A 95 -31.12 0.18 -17.29
CA THR A 95 -32.32 0.70 -16.62
C THR A 95 -32.02 1.78 -15.59
N ARG A 96 -30.76 1.93 -15.16
CA ARG A 96 -30.34 2.78 -14.04
C ARG A 96 -30.97 2.41 -12.69
N ALA A 97 -31.66 1.27 -12.61
CA ALA A 97 -32.23 0.76 -11.37
C ALA A 97 -31.13 0.38 -10.38
N ARG A 98 -31.42 0.52 -9.08
CA ARG A 98 -30.49 0.12 -8.01
C ARG A 98 -30.96 -1.15 -7.36
N THR A 99 -30.04 -2.10 -7.19
CA THR A 99 -30.24 -3.33 -6.42
C THR A 99 -29.21 -3.40 -5.31
N GLU A 100 -29.54 -4.08 -4.22
CA GLU A 100 -28.62 -4.32 -3.11
C GLU A 100 -28.10 -5.74 -3.19
N GLN A 101 -26.78 -5.91 -3.16
CA GLN A 101 -26.15 -7.23 -3.15
C GLN A 101 -25.17 -7.33 -1.98
N GLN A 102 -25.25 -8.41 -1.21
CA GLN A 102 -24.30 -8.68 -0.14
C GLN A 102 -23.15 -9.52 -0.66
N LYS A 103 -21.95 -8.95 -0.64
CA LYS A 103 -20.71 -9.61 -1.09
C LYS A 103 -19.55 -9.22 -0.18
N LYS A 104 -18.46 -9.98 -0.24
CA LYS A 104 -17.17 -9.63 0.33
C LYS A 104 -16.30 -8.90 -0.71
N ILE A 105 -15.23 -8.26 -0.25
CA ILE A 105 -14.30 -7.51 -1.12
C ILE A 105 -13.07 -8.36 -1.42
N ALA A 106 -12.73 -8.43 -2.70
CA ALA A 106 -11.52 -9.05 -3.21
C ALA A 106 -10.78 -8.13 -4.19
N PHE A 107 -9.54 -8.49 -4.50
CA PHE A 107 -8.67 -7.80 -5.44
C PHE A 107 -7.98 -8.81 -6.35
N VAL A 108 -7.67 -8.42 -7.58
CA VAL A 108 -6.73 -9.18 -8.43
C VAL A 108 -5.33 -9.01 -7.85
N LYS A 109 -4.61 -10.11 -7.69
CA LYS A 109 -3.20 -10.09 -7.27
C LYS A 109 -2.40 -9.29 -8.29
N ASN A 110 -1.55 -8.40 -7.80
CA ASN A 110 -0.77 -7.47 -8.63
C ASN A 110 -1.61 -6.47 -9.46
N ASN A 111 -2.85 -6.19 -9.07
CA ASN A 111 -3.50 -4.92 -9.43
C ASN A 111 -2.75 -3.74 -8.74
N ARG A 112 -3.12 -2.51 -9.10
CA ARG A 112 -2.61 -1.28 -8.49
C ARG A 112 -2.63 -1.39 -6.96
N PRO A 113 -1.52 -1.11 -6.26
CA PRO A 113 -1.47 -1.15 -4.80
C PRO A 113 -2.44 -0.16 -4.14
N VAL A 114 -3.07 -0.58 -3.03
CA VAL A 114 -3.88 0.33 -2.21
C VAL A 114 -2.97 1.24 -1.38
N ASN A 115 -3.01 2.54 -1.66
CA ASN A 115 -2.24 3.54 -0.93
C ASN A 115 -2.98 3.96 0.37
N SER A 116 -2.35 3.74 1.52
CA SER A 116 -2.92 4.07 2.84
C SER A 116 -3.30 5.54 2.98
N LYS A 117 -2.45 6.48 2.54
CA LYS A 117 -2.76 7.92 2.61
C LYS A 117 -3.99 8.30 1.79
N LYS A 118 -4.16 7.70 0.61
CA LYS A 118 -5.37 7.91 -0.20
C LYS A 118 -6.60 7.33 0.49
N VAL A 119 -6.49 6.15 1.10
CA VAL A 119 -7.56 5.54 1.89
C VAL A 119 -7.95 6.45 3.06
N ASP A 120 -6.98 6.95 3.83
CA ASP A 120 -7.23 7.86 4.96
C ASP A 120 -7.93 9.15 4.50
N GLY A 121 -7.53 9.70 3.34
CA GLY A 121 -8.22 10.82 2.71
C GLY A 121 -9.69 10.53 2.39
N PHE A 122 -9.99 9.36 1.82
CA PHE A 122 -11.38 8.95 1.57
C PHE A 122 -12.15 8.68 2.87
N ILE A 123 -11.52 8.07 3.87
CA ILE A 123 -12.10 7.88 5.20
C ILE A 123 -12.54 9.23 5.78
N ALA A 124 -11.67 10.25 5.73
CA ALA A 124 -11.99 11.59 6.22
C ALA A 124 -13.17 12.22 5.46
N LEU A 125 -13.21 12.08 4.13
CA LEU A 125 -14.32 12.59 3.31
C LEU A 125 -15.65 11.88 3.63
N ILE A 126 -15.62 10.56 3.79
CA ILE A 126 -16.83 9.77 4.10
C ILE A 126 -17.32 10.10 5.51
N ALA A 127 -16.44 10.13 6.51
CA ALA A 127 -16.77 10.47 7.89
C ALA A 127 -17.34 11.88 8.03
N ALA A 128 -16.85 12.83 7.23
CA ALA A 128 -17.36 14.20 7.18
C ALA A 128 -18.64 14.36 6.32
N ASN A 129 -19.20 13.27 5.77
CA ASN A 129 -20.32 13.29 4.83
C ASN A 129 -20.09 14.22 3.61
N LYS A 130 -18.83 14.32 3.15
CA LYS A 130 -18.39 15.11 1.99
C LYS A 130 -18.01 14.24 0.78
N TYR A 131 -18.12 12.92 0.92
CA TYR A 131 -17.87 11.99 -0.18
C TYR A 131 -19.00 12.05 -1.20
N ASP A 132 -18.65 12.31 -2.47
CA ASP A 132 -19.62 12.27 -3.57
C ASP A 132 -19.95 10.82 -3.95
N LYS A 133 -21.19 10.40 -3.67
CA LYS A 133 -21.69 9.05 -3.96
C LYS A 133 -21.88 8.80 -5.46
N ALA A 134 -21.71 9.80 -6.33
CA ALA A 134 -21.75 9.64 -7.79
C ALA A 134 -20.45 9.06 -8.37
N PHE A 135 -19.37 8.97 -7.60
CA PHE A 135 -18.15 8.31 -8.06
C PHE A 135 -18.37 6.80 -8.24
N PRO A 136 -18.10 6.22 -9.42
CA PRO A 136 -18.35 4.80 -9.68
C PRO A 136 -17.30 3.91 -9.02
N ILE A 137 -17.74 2.72 -8.63
CA ILE A 137 -16.89 1.59 -8.25
C ILE A 137 -17.16 0.49 -9.27
N ILE A 138 -16.13 0.03 -9.96
CA ILE A 138 -16.27 -1.02 -10.98
C ILE A 138 -15.84 -2.34 -10.38
N VAL A 139 -16.70 -3.35 -10.51
CA VAL A 139 -16.46 -4.68 -9.94
C VAL A 139 -16.72 -5.80 -10.96
N MET A 140 -16.17 -6.97 -10.67
CA MET A 140 -16.46 -8.21 -11.39
C MET A 140 -16.65 -9.35 -10.37
N GLU A 141 -17.42 -10.37 -10.72
CA GLU A 141 -17.56 -11.57 -9.89
C GLU A 141 -16.22 -12.31 -9.78
N ALA A 142 -15.80 -12.64 -8.55
CA ALA A 142 -14.49 -13.25 -8.33
C ALA A 142 -14.36 -14.63 -8.99
N SER A 143 -15.45 -15.39 -9.06
CA SER A 143 -15.45 -16.72 -9.69
C SER A 143 -15.05 -16.66 -11.17
N LYS A 144 -15.55 -15.65 -11.92
CA LYS A 144 -15.22 -15.47 -13.34
C LYS A 144 -13.74 -15.17 -13.54
N LEU A 145 -13.14 -14.38 -12.65
CA LEU A 145 -11.72 -14.05 -12.71
C LEU A 145 -10.83 -15.28 -12.42
N ILE A 146 -11.18 -16.08 -11.42
CA ILE A 146 -10.45 -17.32 -11.14
C ILE A 146 -10.59 -18.33 -12.29
N GLU A 147 -11.76 -18.41 -12.92
CA GLU A 147 -11.98 -19.24 -14.12
C GLU A 147 -11.13 -18.76 -15.31
N ALA A 148 -10.95 -17.44 -15.46
CA ALA A 148 -10.07 -16.83 -16.45
C ALA A 148 -8.57 -16.92 -16.10
N GLY A 149 -8.20 -17.60 -15.00
CA GLY A 149 -6.81 -17.85 -14.61
C GLY A 149 -6.16 -16.77 -13.76
N TYR A 150 -6.91 -15.75 -13.32
CA TYR A 150 -6.39 -14.72 -12.42
C TYR A 150 -6.29 -15.22 -10.98
N THR A 151 -5.19 -14.87 -10.31
CA THR A 151 -5.10 -15.02 -8.86
C THR A 151 -5.88 -13.89 -8.18
N VAL A 152 -6.86 -14.25 -7.37
CA VAL A 152 -7.68 -13.30 -6.61
C VAL A 152 -7.37 -13.44 -5.12
N THR A 153 -7.26 -12.31 -4.42
CA THR A 153 -7.02 -12.27 -2.98
C THR A 153 -8.14 -11.51 -2.25
N ASP A 154 -8.38 -11.85 -0.99
CA ASP A 154 -9.21 -11.04 -0.09
C ASP A 154 -8.56 -9.67 0.22
N ILE A 155 -9.23 -8.87 1.05
CA ILE A 155 -8.76 -7.54 1.48
C ILE A 155 -7.43 -7.56 2.26
N ASN A 156 -7.03 -8.70 2.83
CA ASN A 156 -5.76 -8.87 3.53
C ASN A 156 -4.68 -9.57 2.69
N GLY A 157 -4.98 -9.92 1.45
CA GLY A 157 -4.03 -10.56 0.53
C GLY A 157 -3.99 -12.08 0.61
N LYS A 158 -4.93 -12.74 1.29
CA LYS A 158 -5.06 -14.21 1.24
C LYS A 158 -5.65 -14.61 -0.10
N GLU A 159 -5.01 -15.53 -0.82
CA GLU A 159 -5.54 -16.09 -2.07
C GLU A 159 -6.85 -16.85 -1.82
N LEU A 160 -7.82 -16.64 -2.70
CA LEU A 160 -9.15 -17.26 -2.63
C LEU A 160 -9.19 -18.56 -3.43
N THR A 161 -9.94 -19.54 -2.93
CA THR A 161 -10.29 -20.74 -3.72
C THR A 161 -11.49 -20.47 -4.63
N LYS A 162 -11.75 -21.37 -5.59
CA LYS A 162 -12.92 -21.30 -6.49
C LYS A 162 -14.24 -21.34 -5.71
N GLU A 163 -14.28 -22.08 -4.61
CA GLU A 163 -15.46 -22.25 -3.76
C GLU A 163 -15.75 -20.96 -2.98
N GLU A 164 -14.72 -20.35 -2.40
CA GLU A 164 -14.84 -19.10 -1.64
C GLU A 164 -15.29 -17.93 -2.54
N ALA A 165 -14.86 -17.91 -3.81
CA ALA A 165 -15.01 -16.77 -4.72
C ALA A 165 -16.46 -16.35 -5.02
N LYS A 166 -17.45 -17.25 -4.87
CA LYS A 166 -18.87 -16.92 -5.17
C LYS A 166 -19.43 -15.79 -4.31
N ASP A 167 -18.85 -15.61 -3.12
CA ASP A 167 -19.27 -14.61 -2.16
C ASP A 167 -18.56 -13.26 -2.36
N TYR A 168 -17.65 -13.13 -3.34
CA TYR A 168 -16.78 -11.96 -3.48
C TYR A 168 -17.05 -11.18 -4.77
N PHE A 169 -17.04 -9.86 -4.62
CA PHE A 169 -16.76 -8.95 -5.71
C PHE A 169 -15.28 -8.57 -5.72
N VAL A 170 -14.67 -8.64 -6.91
CA VAL A 170 -13.35 -8.10 -7.16
C VAL A 170 -13.47 -6.65 -7.59
N ILE A 171 -12.83 -5.75 -6.86
CA ILE A 171 -12.79 -4.33 -7.20
C ILE A 171 -11.75 -4.10 -8.29
N LEU A 172 -12.19 -3.67 -9.47
CA LEU A 172 -11.34 -3.33 -10.62
C LEU A 172 -10.98 -1.84 -10.63
N ASP A 173 -11.96 -0.97 -10.37
CA ASP A 173 -11.74 0.45 -10.09
C ASP A 173 -12.43 0.88 -8.80
N GLY A 174 -11.77 1.76 -8.05
CA GLY A 174 -12.25 2.26 -6.77
C GLY A 174 -11.68 1.54 -5.55
N GLN A 175 -10.58 0.80 -5.68
CA GLN A 175 -9.92 0.10 -4.58
C GLN A 175 -9.75 0.95 -3.30
N HIS A 176 -9.27 2.19 -3.40
CA HIS A 176 -9.08 3.08 -2.25
C HIS A 176 -10.41 3.46 -1.57
N ARG A 177 -11.44 3.69 -2.39
CA ARG A 177 -12.80 4.04 -1.94
C ARG A 177 -13.45 2.84 -1.25
N SER A 178 -13.41 1.67 -1.89
CA SER A 178 -13.94 0.42 -1.34
C SER A 178 -13.24 0.04 -0.04
N THR A 179 -11.91 0.15 0.06
CA THR A 179 -11.18 -0.09 1.31
C THR A 179 -11.57 0.92 2.39
N ALA A 180 -11.75 2.20 2.07
CA ALA A 180 -12.18 3.21 3.03
C ALA A 180 -13.57 2.89 3.59
N PHE A 181 -14.55 2.57 2.74
CA PHE A 181 -15.87 2.11 3.18
C PHE A 181 -15.78 0.86 4.03
N ALA A 182 -15.02 -0.15 3.58
CA ALA A 182 -14.87 -1.42 4.31
C ALA A 182 -14.33 -1.19 5.72
N LYS A 183 -13.29 -0.37 5.87
CA LYS A 183 -12.71 -0.04 7.18
C LYS A 183 -13.71 0.67 8.09
N LEU A 184 -14.45 1.65 7.57
CA LEU A 184 -15.46 2.39 8.32
C LEU A 184 -16.61 1.48 8.76
N ILE A 185 -17.17 0.69 7.84
CA ILE A 185 -18.26 -0.25 8.11
C ILE A 185 -17.84 -1.29 9.15
N ALA A 186 -16.63 -1.83 9.05
CA ALA A 186 -16.10 -2.83 9.98
C ALA A 186 -16.04 -2.35 11.44
N THR A 187 -16.04 -1.03 11.70
CA THR A 187 -16.14 -0.50 13.07
C THR A 187 -17.52 -0.67 13.70
N GLY A 188 -18.56 -0.95 12.90
CA GLY A 188 -19.97 -0.97 13.32
C GLY A 188 -20.59 0.42 13.50
N LYS A 189 -19.85 1.50 13.23
CA LYS A 189 -20.31 2.89 13.40
C LYS A 189 -20.92 3.51 12.15
N TYR A 190 -20.83 2.83 11.01
CA TYR A 190 -21.25 3.33 9.70
C TYR A 190 -22.25 2.38 9.05
N GLN A 191 -23.16 2.93 8.24
CA GLN A 191 -24.10 2.14 7.46
C GLN A 191 -23.36 1.13 6.58
N ASN A 192 -23.78 -0.13 6.61
CA ASN A 192 -23.23 -1.18 5.76
C ASN A 192 -23.69 -1.01 4.31
N MET A 193 -23.13 -0.02 3.59
CA MET A 193 -23.48 0.31 2.21
C MET A 193 -22.29 0.89 1.45
N ILE A 194 -21.94 0.27 0.32
CA ILE A 194 -20.98 0.77 -0.67
C ILE A 194 -21.76 1.28 -1.88
N PRO A 195 -21.73 2.59 -2.18
CA PRO A 195 -22.61 3.19 -3.19
C PRO A 195 -22.07 3.05 -4.61
N ASN A 196 -22.99 3.13 -5.59
CA ASN A 196 -22.71 3.35 -7.02
C ASN A 196 -21.74 2.34 -7.65
N VAL A 197 -22.09 1.07 -7.49
CA VAL A 197 -21.30 -0.07 -7.92
C VAL A 197 -21.80 -0.54 -9.28
N HIS A 198 -20.89 -0.78 -10.22
CA HIS A 198 -21.21 -1.26 -11.56
C HIS A 198 -20.51 -2.59 -11.79
N ILE A 199 -21.28 -3.63 -12.11
CA ILE A 199 -20.73 -4.96 -12.42
C ILE A 199 -20.37 -5.00 -13.91
N ARG A 200 -19.15 -5.43 -14.21
CA ARG A 200 -18.61 -5.51 -15.57
C ARG A 200 -18.04 -6.90 -15.83
N ASP A 201 -18.38 -7.45 -16.99
CA ASP A 201 -17.69 -8.62 -17.53
C ASP A 201 -16.59 -8.14 -18.49
N ILE A 202 -15.35 -8.22 -18.05
CA ILE A 202 -14.17 -7.77 -18.81
C ILE A 202 -13.37 -9.00 -19.23
N GLU A 203 -13.11 -9.11 -20.53
CA GLU A 203 -12.37 -10.24 -21.12
C GLU A 203 -10.88 -10.17 -20.76
N ASN A 204 -10.23 -9.03 -21.03
CA ASN A 204 -8.83 -8.78 -20.69
C ASN A 204 -8.72 -7.76 -19.55
N VAL A 205 -8.65 -8.28 -18.32
CA VAL A 205 -8.59 -7.45 -17.11
C VAL A 205 -7.26 -6.70 -17.02
N GLY A 206 -6.16 -7.30 -17.46
CA GLY A 206 -4.86 -6.62 -17.50
C GLY A 206 -4.88 -5.36 -18.36
N GLU A 207 -5.37 -5.49 -19.60
CA GLU A 207 -5.51 -4.37 -20.54
C GLU A 207 -6.49 -3.31 -20.04
N TYR A 208 -7.67 -3.73 -19.57
CA TYR A 208 -8.64 -2.82 -18.96
C TYR A 208 -8.03 -2.02 -17.80
N LEU A 209 -7.31 -2.68 -16.90
CA LEU A 209 -6.64 -2.04 -15.77
C LEU A 209 -5.51 -1.13 -16.20
N VAL A 210 -4.93 -1.28 -17.40
CA VAL A 210 -3.95 -0.33 -17.95
C VAL A 210 -4.67 0.88 -18.55
N ASP A 211 -5.73 0.65 -19.32
CA ASP A 211 -6.45 1.70 -20.06
C ASP A 211 -7.14 2.73 -19.16
N ILE A 212 -7.95 2.28 -18.20
CA ILE A 212 -8.67 3.18 -17.27
C ILE A 212 -7.74 4.12 -16.51
N ASN A 213 -6.50 3.67 -16.39
CA ASN A 213 -5.53 4.10 -15.44
C ASN A 213 -4.49 5.00 -16.11
N ASN A 214 -4.17 4.75 -17.38
CA ASN A 214 -3.51 5.70 -18.26
C ASN A 214 -4.35 6.98 -18.45
N VAL A 215 -5.68 6.85 -18.51
CA VAL A 215 -6.60 7.99 -18.73
C VAL A 215 -6.99 8.70 -17.43
N GLY A 216 -7.20 7.96 -16.33
CA GLY A 216 -7.85 8.47 -15.11
C GLY A 216 -6.95 9.10 -14.03
N SER A 217 -5.62 8.87 -14.04
CA SER A 217 -4.65 9.50 -13.12
C SER A 217 -3.22 9.13 -13.52
N SER A 218 -2.25 10.05 -13.41
CA SER A 218 -0.84 9.69 -13.66
C SER A 218 -0.37 8.58 -12.70
N TRP A 219 -0.08 7.40 -13.25
CA TRP A 219 0.55 6.31 -12.51
C TRP A 219 1.94 6.69 -12.05
N ASP A 220 2.28 6.33 -10.82
CA ASP A 220 3.67 6.33 -10.41
C ASP A 220 4.38 5.07 -10.95
N LYS A 221 5.71 5.04 -10.82
CA LYS A 221 6.50 3.91 -11.33
C LYS A 221 6.21 2.60 -10.59
N LYS A 222 5.76 2.67 -9.33
CA LYS A 222 5.39 1.48 -8.55
C LYS A 222 4.13 0.85 -9.13
N ASP A 223 3.09 1.67 -9.35
CA ASP A 223 1.83 1.25 -9.97
C ASP A 223 2.11 0.53 -11.30
N ARG A 224 2.96 1.13 -12.16
CA ARG A 224 3.35 0.56 -13.47
C ARG A 224 4.03 -0.80 -13.37
N LEU A 225 5.04 -0.92 -12.50
CA LEU A 225 5.80 -2.16 -12.39
C LEU A 225 4.99 -3.30 -11.74
N VAL A 226 4.07 -2.99 -10.83
CA VAL A 226 3.19 -4.01 -10.23
C VAL A 226 2.23 -4.55 -11.28
N VAL A 227 1.54 -3.70 -12.03
CA VAL A 227 0.59 -4.17 -13.06
C VAL A 227 1.29 -4.79 -14.26
N ALA A 228 2.53 -4.39 -14.58
CA ALA A 228 3.34 -5.07 -15.59
C ALA A 228 3.49 -6.57 -15.31
N SER A 229 3.52 -6.99 -14.04
CA SER A 229 3.54 -8.42 -13.70
C SER A 229 2.23 -9.14 -14.03
N LEU A 230 1.10 -8.43 -14.05
CA LEU A 230 -0.21 -8.96 -14.42
C LEU A 230 -0.34 -9.07 -15.94
N THR A 231 0.08 -8.04 -16.68
CA THR A 231 -0.07 -7.99 -18.15
C THR A 231 0.90 -8.91 -18.86
N SER A 232 2.14 -9.03 -18.37
CA SER A 232 3.17 -9.86 -19.00
C SER A 232 3.23 -11.30 -18.49
N ASN A 233 2.77 -11.53 -17.26
CA ASN A 233 3.01 -12.78 -16.51
C ASN A 233 4.51 -13.16 -16.42
N ASP A 234 5.42 -12.20 -16.54
CA ASP A 234 6.87 -12.43 -16.59
C ASP A 234 7.49 -12.52 -15.17
N GLU A 235 8.41 -13.47 -14.99
CA GLU A 235 9.00 -13.80 -13.69
C GLU A 235 9.77 -12.62 -13.06
N LEU A 236 10.44 -11.78 -13.87
CA LEU A 236 11.12 -10.58 -13.36
C LEU A 236 10.11 -9.63 -12.74
N PHE A 237 9.01 -9.35 -13.44
CA PHE A 237 8.01 -8.41 -12.95
C PHE A 237 7.24 -8.97 -11.74
N GLN A 238 6.99 -10.28 -11.68
CA GLN A 238 6.41 -10.92 -10.49
C GLN A 238 7.31 -10.77 -9.25
N ASN A 239 8.62 -11.00 -9.40
CA ASN A 239 9.59 -10.82 -8.30
C ASN A 239 9.72 -9.33 -7.91
N VAL A 240 9.75 -8.42 -8.88
CA VAL A 240 9.75 -6.97 -8.62
C VAL A 240 8.47 -6.54 -7.90
N ALA A 241 7.29 -7.01 -8.31
CA ALA A 241 6.02 -6.71 -7.67
C ALA A 241 6.01 -7.16 -6.20
N LYS A 242 6.59 -8.33 -5.90
CA LYS A 242 6.77 -8.79 -4.51
C LYS A 242 7.60 -7.81 -3.68
N LEU A 243 8.75 -7.35 -4.19
CA LEU A 243 9.57 -6.36 -3.47
C LEU A 243 8.84 -5.03 -3.28
N LEU A 244 8.11 -4.57 -4.30
CA LEU A 244 7.34 -3.33 -4.23
C LEU A 244 6.24 -3.40 -3.17
N ASN A 245 5.62 -4.56 -2.99
CA ASN A 245 4.64 -4.82 -1.94
C ASN A 245 5.29 -4.91 -0.54
N GLU A 246 6.54 -5.37 -0.46
CA GLU A 246 7.33 -5.33 0.78
C GLU A 246 7.84 -3.92 1.13
N GLY A 247 7.68 -2.93 0.25
CA GLY A 247 8.05 -1.53 0.49
C GLY A 247 9.32 -1.06 -0.20
N PHE A 248 9.87 -1.85 -1.14
CA PHE A 248 11.03 -1.42 -1.92
C PHE A 248 10.69 -0.29 -2.89
N ASN A 249 11.68 0.56 -3.15
CA ASN A 249 11.68 1.57 -4.17
C ASN A 249 11.70 0.90 -5.55
N PRO A 250 10.85 1.33 -6.50
CA PRO A 250 10.77 0.76 -7.85
C PRO A 250 12.09 0.65 -8.59
N THR A 251 12.92 1.69 -8.47
CA THR A 251 14.21 1.75 -9.16
C THR A 251 15.17 0.73 -8.56
N THR A 252 15.25 0.66 -7.23
CA THR A 252 16.12 -0.29 -6.52
C THR A 252 15.67 -1.73 -6.73
N ALA A 253 14.37 -2.03 -6.68
CA ALA A 253 13.84 -3.37 -6.92
C ALA A 253 14.27 -3.91 -8.29
N MET A 254 14.15 -3.09 -9.34
CA MET A 254 14.60 -3.47 -10.68
C MET A 254 16.13 -3.62 -10.78
N LEU A 255 16.89 -2.75 -10.10
CA LEU A 255 18.35 -2.80 -10.02
C LEU A 255 18.86 -4.09 -9.38
N ILE A 256 18.16 -4.62 -8.37
CA ILE A 256 18.53 -5.87 -7.68
C ILE A 256 18.53 -7.05 -8.65
N TYR A 257 17.52 -7.15 -9.51
CA TYR A 257 17.35 -8.30 -10.41
C TYR A 257 18.00 -8.14 -11.78
N THR A 258 18.25 -6.90 -12.24
CA THR A 258 18.74 -6.68 -13.60
C THR A 258 20.07 -5.93 -13.68
N GLY A 259 20.56 -5.40 -12.56
CA GLY A 259 21.75 -4.55 -12.50
C GLY A 259 21.54 -3.13 -13.06
N LYS A 260 20.44 -2.87 -13.77
CA LYS A 260 20.05 -1.56 -14.30
C LYS A 260 18.58 -1.26 -13.99
N SER A 261 18.11 -0.09 -14.36
CA SER A 261 16.70 0.28 -14.22
C SER A 261 16.07 0.34 -15.60
N LEU A 262 14.79 -0.01 -15.71
CA LEU A 262 14.03 0.17 -16.95
C LEU A 262 13.61 1.63 -17.11
N SER A 263 13.70 2.11 -18.35
CA SER A 263 13.09 3.37 -18.78
C SER A 263 11.57 3.26 -18.76
N ASP A 264 10.88 4.40 -18.69
CA ASP A 264 9.41 4.40 -18.67
C ASP A 264 8.82 3.90 -19.99
N LYS A 265 9.53 4.10 -21.12
CA LYS A 265 9.17 3.50 -22.41
C LYS A 265 9.18 1.97 -22.33
N GLN A 266 10.24 1.37 -21.80
CA GLN A 266 10.33 -0.10 -21.66
C GLN A 266 9.21 -0.64 -20.77
N VAL A 267 8.86 0.06 -19.68
CA VAL A 267 7.76 -0.37 -18.80
C VAL A 267 6.41 -0.24 -19.52
N ASN A 268 6.19 0.81 -20.32
CA ASN A 268 4.95 0.97 -21.08
C ASN A 268 4.76 -0.13 -22.13
N ASN A 269 5.83 -0.54 -22.83
CA ASN A 269 5.79 -1.66 -23.76
C ASN A 269 5.27 -2.94 -23.07
N VAL A 270 5.79 -3.25 -21.87
CA VAL A 270 5.33 -4.42 -21.07
C VAL A 270 3.86 -4.31 -20.67
N LEU A 271 3.41 -3.10 -20.32
CA LEU A 271 2.00 -2.85 -19.99
C LEU A 271 1.07 -3.07 -21.19
N GLN A 272 1.57 -2.84 -22.41
CA GLN A 272 0.86 -3.08 -23.66
C GLN A 272 0.97 -4.54 -24.14
N GLY A 273 1.63 -5.42 -23.37
CA GLY A 273 1.87 -6.81 -23.76
C GLY A 273 2.93 -6.97 -24.85
N GLU A 274 3.70 -5.92 -25.15
CA GLU A 274 4.82 -6.00 -26.08
C GLU A 274 6.04 -6.65 -25.44
N GLU A 275 6.88 -7.29 -26.26
CA GLU A 275 8.18 -7.80 -25.83
C GLU A 275 9.07 -6.63 -25.36
N PHE A 276 9.71 -6.80 -24.22
CA PHE A 276 10.62 -5.79 -23.68
C PHE A 276 12.08 -6.19 -23.85
N ILE A 277 12.88 -5.23 -24.29
CA ILE A 277 14.32 -5.40 -24.44
C ILE A 277 14.98 -4.80 -23.21
N LEU A 278 15.85 -5.55 -22.54
CA LEU A 278 16.63 -5.06 -21.42
C LEU A 278 17.64 -3.97 -21.87
N PRO A 279 18.00 -3.02 -20.99
CA PRO A 279 19.10 -2.11 -21.26
C PRO A 279 20.38 -2.88 -21.61
N LYS A 280 21.25 -2.29 -22.44
CA LYS A 280 22.58 -2.87 -22.74
C LYS A 280 23.29 -3.29 -21.46
N ASP A 281 23.93 -4.45 -21.43
CA ASP A 281 24.63 -5.05 -20.28
C ASP A 281 23.76 -5.41 -19.07
N ALA A 282 22.43 -5.27 -19.15
CA ALA A 282 21.53 -5.79 -18.13
C ALA A 282 21.17 -7.24 -18.44
N LYS A 283 21.10 -8.06 -17.40
CA LYS A 283 20.66 -9.46 -17.47
C LYS A 283 19.74 -9.72 -16.29
N VAL A 284 18.63 -10.43 -16.52
CA VAL A 284 17.79 -10.92 -15.42
C VAL A 284 18.54 -12.00 -14.65
N ASP A 285 18.67 -11.80 -13.34
CA ASP A 285 19.22 -12.78 -12.42
C ASP A 285 18.41 -12.79 -11.10
N ILE A 286 17.35 -13.59 -11.11
CA ILE A 286 16.40 -13.71 -10.00
C ILE A 286 17.05 -14.36 -8.78
N GLU A 287 17.84 -15.41 -8.99
CA GLU A 287 18.52 -16.14 -7.92
C GLU A 287 19.51 -15.22 -7.18
N ARG A 288 20.36 -14.51 -7.92
CA ARG A 288 21.30 -13.54 -7.36
C ARG A 288 20.59 -12.44 -6.59
N GLY A 289 19.52 -11.88 -7.15
CA GLY A 289 18.74 -10.83 -6.51
C GLY A 289 18.11 -11.30 -5.19
N ASN A 290 17.48 -12.49 -5.21
CA ASN A 290 16.89 -13.09 -4.02
C ASN A 290 17.95 -13.43 -2.96
N LYS A 291 19.13 -13.92 -3.38
CA LYS A 291 20.27 -14.17 -2.49
C LYS A 291 20.73 -12.89 -1.80
N PHE A 292 20.89 -11.79 -2.53
CA PHE A 292 21.25 -10.49 -1.95
C PHE A 292 20.24 -10.05 -0.87
N ILE A 293 18.94 -10.11 -1.18
CA ILE A 293 17.88 -9.68 -0.25
C ILE A 293 17.86 -10.58 1.00
N ASN A 294 17.93 -11.89 0.82
CA ASN A 294 17.87 -12.85 1.92
C ASN A 294 19.05 -12.67 2.88
N LEU A 295 20.26 -12.44 2.36
CA LEU A 295 21.44 -12.19 3.18
C LEU A 295 21.37 -10.84 3.91
N CYS A 296 20.85 -9.78 3.26
CA CYS A 296 20.60 -8.50 3.94
C CYS A 296 19.59 -8.67 5.09
N LYS A 297 18.49 -9.39 4.85
CA LYS A 297 17.49 -9.69 5.90
C LYS A 297 18.09 -10.53 7.03
N ALA A 298 18.93 -11.53 6.71
CA ALA A 298 19.66 -12.31 7.71
C ALA A 298 20.63 -11.45 8.55
N ALA A 299 21.18 -10.39 7.97
CA ALA A 299 21.98 -9.37 8.67
C ALA A 299 21.13 -8.36 9.48
N LYS A 300 19.84 -8.63 9.68
CA LYS A 300 18.89 -7.77 10.41
C LYS A 300 18.76 -6.37 9.79
N MET A 301 18.92 -6.26 8.48
CA MET A 301 18.61 -5.03 7.75
C MET A 301 17.11 -4.97 7.47
N ASP A 302 16.46 -3.94 7.98
CA ASP A 302 15.07 -3.64 7.63
C ASP A 302 14.93 -3.23 6.15
N VAL A 303 13.76 -3.46 5.55
CA VAL A 303 13.47 -3.10 4.15
C VAL A 303 13.73 -1.62 3.88
N SER A 304 13.46 -0.73 4.85
CA SER A 304 13.75 0.70 4.76
C SER A 304 15.23 1.02 4.52
N PHE A 305 16.14 0.11 4.87
CA PHE A 305 17.56 0.20 4.50
C PHE A 305 17.84 -0.47 3.15
N ILE A 306 17.45 -1.73 2.97
CA ILE A 306 17.78 -2.52 1.76
C ILE A 306 17.30 -1.80 0.49
N THR A 307 16.14 -1.14 0.58
CA THR A 307 15.57 -0.37 -0.53
C THR A 307 16.43 0.81 -0.99
N LYS A 308 17.42 1.25 -0.23
CA LYS A 308 18.24 2.40 -0.59
C LYS A 308 19.29 1.97 -1.62
N ARG A 309 19.31 2.71 -2.73
CA ARG A 309 20.08 2.38 -3.94
C ARG A 309 21.57 2.11 -3.68
N TYR A 310 22.16 2.77 -2.69
CA TYR A 310 23.58 2.63 -2.38
C TYR A 310 23.98 1.27 -1.78
N PHE A 311 23.05 0.49 -1.22
CA PHE A 311 23.37 -0.87 -0.75
C PHE A 311 23.61 -1.84 -1.90
N ILE A 312 22.66 -1.97 -2.82
CA ILE A 312 22.82 -2.85 -3.99
C ILE A 312 23.94 -2.38 -4.90
N LYS A 313 24.10 -1.06 -5.07
CA LYS A 313 25.23 -0.53 -5.85
C LYS A 313 26.57 -0.78 -5.17
N GLY A 314 26.68 -0.51 -3.87
CA GLY A 314 27.89 -0.81 -3.11
C GLY A 314 28.26 -2.29 -3.20
N PHE A 315 27.29 -3.19 -3.08
CA PHE A 315 27.48 -4.63 -3.27
C PHE A 315 27.97 -4.97 -4.68
N ASN A 316 27.31 -4.46 -5.73
CA ASN A 316 27.71 -4.71 -7.12
C ASN A 316 29.13 -4.19 -7.40
N SER A 317 29.47 -2.98 -6.94
CA SER A 317 30.81 -2.40 -7.06
C SER A 317 31.86 -3.23 -6.32
N HIS A 318 31.51 -3.78 -5.14
CA HIS A 318 32.39 -4.66 -4.40
C HIS A 318 32.62 -5.99 -5.12
N ALA A 319 31.55 -6.61 -5.63
CA ALA A 319 31.61 -7.84 -6.41
C ALA A 319 32.48 -7.72 -7.66
N ILE A 320 32.42 -6.58 -8.37
CA ILE A 320 33.33 -6.29 -9.49
C ILE A 320 34.80 -6.26 -9.03
N SER A 321 35.07 -5.77 -7.81
CA SER A 321 36.43 -5.58 -7.32
C SER A 321 37.08 -6.86 -6.77
N ILE A 322 36.31 -7.78 -6.20
CA ILE A 322 36.85 -8.95 -5.46
C ILE A 322 36.26 -10.31 -5.87
N SER A 323 35.45 -10.35 -6.94
CA SER A 323 34.54 -11.44 -7.33
C SER A 323 33.21 -11.48 -6.57
N GLU A 324 32.20 -12.03 -7.24
CA GLU A 324 30.86 -12.17 -6.70
C GLU A 324 30.78 -13.15 -5.54
N GLU A 325 31.51 -14.26 -5.62
CA GLU A 325 31.56 -15.26 -4.54
C GLU A 325 32.07 -14.63 -3.24
N GLN A 326 33.18 -13.89 -3.31
CA GLN A 326 33.74 -13.22 -2.13
C GLN A 326 32.83 -12.09 -1.63
N ALA A 327 32.18 -11.32 -2.52
CA ALA A 327 31.23 -10.30 -2.09
C ALA A 327 30.01 -10.90 -1.39
N PHE A 328 29.48 -12.03 -1.85
CA PHE A 328 28.40 -12.73 -1.15
C PHE A 328 28.86 -13.34 0.18
N LYS A 329 30.10 -13.86 0.25
CA LYS A 329 30.69 -14.31 1.52
C LYS A 329 30.78 -13.16 2.52
N ALA A 330 31.23 -11.98 2.08
CA ALA A 330 31.27 -10.77 2.89
C ALA A 330 29.89 -10.41 3.44
N LEU A 331 28.87 -10.44 2.57
CA LEU A 331 27.49 -10.13 2.93
C LEU A 331 26.91 -11.15 3.92
N ASP A 332 27.15 -12.45 3.71
CA ASP A 332 26.71 -13.51 4.62
C ASP A 332 27.33 -13.37 6.01
N ASN A 333 28.61 -13.00 6.08
CA ASN A 333 29.32 -12.78 7.35
C ASN A 333 28.71 -11.66 8.22
N LEU A 334 27.94 -10.72 7.64
CA LEU A 334 27.30 -9.64 8.39
C LEU A 334 26.30 -10.15 9.43
N LYS A 335 25.69 -11.32 9.23
CA LYS A 335 24.75 -11.90 10.21
C LYS A 335 25.41 -12.22 11.55
N TYR A 336 26.72 -12.46 11.56
CA TYR A 336 27.49 -12.74 12.79
C TYR A 336 27.96 -11.46 13.49
N LYS A 337 27.90 -10.31 12.83
CA LYS A 337 28.37 -9.03 13.41
C LYS A 337 27.40 -8.42 14.43
N ASN A 338 26.16 -8.92 14.48
CA ASN A 338 25.10 -8.43 15.39
C ASN A 338 24.92 -6.90 15.35
N TYR A 339 25.04 -6.30 14.16
CA TYR A 339 24.83 -4.87 14.00
C TYR A 339 23.40 -4.47 14.37
N LYS A 340 23.30 -3.35 15.07
CA LYS A 340 22.03 -2.69 15.38
C LYS A 340 21.66 -1.72 14.26
N GLU A 341 20.40 -1.29 14.28
CA GLU A 341 19.83 -0.36 13.31
C GLU A 341 20.70 0.90 13.08
N ASP A 342 21.34 1.42 14.12
CA ASP A 342 22.19 2.61 14.05
C ASP A 342 23.39 2.45 13.10
N LYS A 343 23.93 1.22 12.95
CA LYS A 343 24.99 0.95 11.97
C LYS A 343 24.48 1.19 10.56
N TRP A 344 23.26 0.74 10.25
CA TRP A 344 22.64 0.91 8.94
C TRP A 344 22.17 2.35 8.69
N LYS A 345 21.74 3.06 9.73
CA LYS A 345 21.45 4.51 9.67
C LYS A 345 22.70 5.33 9.31
N GLY A 346 23.89 4.86 9.73
CA GLY A 346 25.18 5.47 9.44
C GLY A 346 25.64 5.32 7.98
N VAL A 347 25.12 4.36 7.22
CA VAL A 347 25.46 4.18 5.80
C VAL A 347 24.77 5.25 4.97
N LYS A 348 25.53 6.14 4.34
CA LYS A 348 25.01 7.24 3.50
C LYS A 348 25.44 7.15 2.04
N SER A 349 26.41 6.28 1.72
CA SER A 349 27.00 6.12 0.40
C SER A 349 27.34 4.66 0.08
N GLU A 350 27.66 4.41 -1.19
CA GLU A 350 28.12 3.09 -1.67
C GLU A 350 29.42 2.70 -0.95
N ASN A 351 30.33 3.65 -0.76
CA ASN A 351 31.63 3.45 -0.10
C ASN A 351 31.47 3.04 1.37
N ASP A 352 30.48 3.60 2.08
CA ASP A 352 30.22 3.22 3.47
C ASP A 352 29.83 1.74 3.57
N PHE A 353 29.00 1.26 2.63
CA PHE A 353 28.59 -0.14 2.63
C PHE A 353 29.73 -1.07 2.19
N ILE A 354 30.52 -0.67 1.18
CA ILE A 354 31.72 -1.41 0.76
C ILE A 354 32.70 -1.56 1.94
N LYS A 355 32.89 -0.52 2.76
CA LYS A 355 33.75 -0.61 3.95
C LYS A 355 33.24 -1.66 4.94
N ILE A 356 31.92 -1.69 5.19
CA ILE A 356 31.31 -2.70 6.06
C ILE A 356 31.50 -4.12 5.50
N LEU A 357 31.38 -4.31 4.18
CA LEU A 357 31.61 -5.61 3.56
C LEU A 357 33.07 -6.05 3.70
N LYS A 358 34.04 -5.14 3.53
CA LYS A 358 35.47 -5.43 3.76
C LYS A 358 35.76 -5.85 5.20
N GLU A 359 35.26 -5.09 6.18
CA GLU A 359 35.36 -5.42 7.62
C GLU A 359 34.74 -6.80 7.98
N ALA A 360 33.84 -7.30 7.14
CA ALA A 360 33.19 -8.59 7.32
C ALA A 360 33.96 -9.77 6.72
N LEU A 361 34.90 -9.53 5.80
CA LEU A 361 35.77 -10.56 5.24
C LEU A 361 37.05 -10.77 6.06
N GLU A 362 37.50 -9.74 6.75
CA GLU A 362 38.74 -9.75 7.55
C GLU A 362 38.61 -10.46 8.91
N ALA A 363 37.40 -10.89 9.27
CA ALA A 363 37.05 -11.50 10.55
C ALA A 363 36.29 -12.80 10.32
#